data_AF-A0A9Q0EH09-F1
#
_entry.id   AF-A0A9Q0EH09-F1
#
_cell.length_a   1.000
_cell.length_b   1.000
_cell.length_c   1.000
_cell.angle_alpha   90.00
_cell.angle_beta   90.00
_cell.angle_gamma   90.00
#
_symmetry.space_group_name_H-M   'P 1'
#
loop_
_entity.id
_entity.type
_entity.pdbx_description
1 polymer ?
#
loop_
_entity_poly.entity_id
_entity_poly.type
_entity_poly.pdbx_seq_one_letter_code
_entity_poly.pdbx_strand_id
1 'polypeptide(L)'
;MSARPEHRVPVSSRAAVTERIAAYRESLNGVLDEQRGVPEETRRLLLRELLANFEATVHDNVLVNGQPWEEAPDDDDVGVMENLLDDTIVEVGSRRRHGPREILPHVVRRLKAERRLMVGGWVGGRTDGTDSRWWTISQLRPTCLHL
;
A
#
# COMPACT_ATOMS: atom_id res chain seq x y z
N MET A 1 29.99 -18.40 -5.26
CA MET A 1 30.35 -17.91 -3.91
C MET A 1 29.26 -18.38 -2.97
N SER A 2 29.51 -19.40 -2.15
CA SER A 2 28.49 -19.87 -1.19
C SER A 2 28.38 -18.82 -0.10
N ALA A 3 27.20 -18.23 0.07
CA ALA A 3 26.94 -17.28 1.15
C ALA A 3 27.22 -17.97 2.50
N ARG A 4 27.80 -17.22 3.44
CA ARG A 4 27.99 -17.72 4.82
C ARG A 4 26.63 -18.12 5.40
N PRO A 5 26.55 -19.17 6.24
CA PRO A 5 25.31 -19.52 6.91
C PRO A 5 24.81 -18.33 7.73
N GLU A 6 23.54 -18.00 7.55
CA GLU A 6 22.85 -16.99 8.34
C GLU A 6 22.57 -17.56 9.74
N HIS A 7 23.03 -16.86 10.77
CA HIS A 7 22.98 -17.33 12.16
C HIS A 7 22.00 -16.53 13.02
N ARG A 8 21.47 -15.43 12.48
CA ARG A 8 20.47 -14.62 13.16
C ARG A 8 19.15 -15.35 13.30
N VAL A 9 18.44 -15.07 14.39
CA VAL A 9 17.15 -15.68 14.71
C VAL A 9 16.05 -15.06 13.85
N PRO A 10 15.35 -15.85 13.02
CA PRO A 10 14.22 -15.34 12.26
C PRO A 10 13.02 -15.11 13.17
N VAL A 11 12.42 -13.93 13.07
CA VAL A 11 11.19 -13.55 13.77
C VAL A 11 10.20 -12.94 12.79
N SER A 12 8.92 -13.03 13.09
CA SER A 12 7.84 -12.53 12.24
C SER A 12 7.31 -11.15 12.64
N SER A 13 7.55 -10.73 13.89
CA SER A 13 7.01 -9.48 14.45
C SER A 13 8.09 -8.73 15.22
N ARG A 14 8.27 -7.46 14.85
CA ARG A 14 9.17 -6.53 15.54
C ARG A 14 8.60 -6.13 16.90
N ALA A 15 7.31 -5.83 17.00
CA ALA A 15 6.60 -5.60 18.27
C ALA A 15 6.78 -6.72 19.30
N ALA A 16 6.68 -7.98 18.88
CA ALA A 16 6.86 -9.10 19.81
C ALA A 16 8.27 -9.13 20.42
N VAL A 17 9.30 -8.77 19.64
CA VAL A 17 10.67 -8.70 20.12
C VAL A 17 10.86 -7.50 21.05
N THR A 18 10.31 -6.32 20.72
CA THR A 18 10.42 -5.13 21.58
C THR A 18 9.69 -5.32 22.92
N GLU A 19 8.51 -5.93 22.91
CA GLU A 19 7.78 -6.30 24.13
C GLU A 19 8.62 -7.25 25.00
N ARG A 20 9.25 -8.24 24.37
CA ARG A 20 10.08 -9.21 25.09
C ARG A 20 11.33 -8.57 25.68
N ILE A 21 11.98 -7.68 24.93
CA ILE A 21 13.10 -6.86 25.43
C ILE A 21 12.62 -6.08 26.65
N ALA A 22 11.48 -5.37 26.57
CA ALA A 22 10.95 -4.57 27.67
C ALA A 22 10.72 -5.41 28.94
N ALA A 23 10.13 -6.61 28.82
CA ALA A 23 9.95 -7.52 29.95
C ALA A 23 11.29 -7.98 30.58
N TYR A 24 12.31 -8.24 29.76
CA TYR A 24 13.64 -8.56 30.26
C TYR A 24 14.31 -7.36 30.94
N ARG A 25 14.10 -6.13 30.46
CA ARG A 25 14.62 -4.92 31.11
C ARG A 25 14.07 -4.76 32.52
N GLU A 26 12.77 -4.95 32.70
CA GLU A 26 12.13 -4.87 34.02
C GLU A 26 12.72 -5.90 34.99
N SER A 27 12.93 -7.12 34.49
CA SER A 27 13.58 -8.19 35.27
C SER A 27 15.02 -7.84 35.65
N LEU A 28 15.81 -7.31 34.70
CA LEU A 28 17.20 -6.89 34.94
C LEU A 28 17.29 -5.74 35.93
N ASN A 29 16.36 -4.78 35.87
CA ASN A 29 16.26 -3.69 36.83
C ASN A 29 16.04 -4.22 38.26
N GLY A 30 15.10 -5.15 38.44
CA GLY A 30 14.83 -5.75 39.75
C GLY A 30 16.04 -6.43 40.38
N VAL A 31 16.80 -7.21 39.60
CA VAL A 31 18.02 -7.90 40.08
C VAL A 31 19.12 -6.91 40.49
N LEU A 32 19.27 -5.81 39.75
CA LEU A 32 20.29 -4.80 40.06
C LEU A 32 19.89 -3.92 41.26
N ASP A 33 18.61 -3.63 41.44
CA ASP A 33 18.11 -2.86 42.59
C ASP A 33 18.35 -3.57 43.92
N GLU A 34 18.34 -4.90 43.92
CA GLU A 34 18.68 -5.72 45.08
C GLU A 34 20.17 -5.63 45.47
N GLN A 35 21.05 -5.14 44.60
CA GLN A 35 22.48 -4.95 44.89
C GLN A 35 22.75 -3.67 45.69
N ARG A 36 22.40 -3.70 46.98
CA ARG A 36 22.56 -2.56 47.92
C ARG A 36 24.01 -2.20 48.24
N GLY A 37 24.98 -3.03 47.86
CA GLY A 37 26.41 -2.78 48.10
C GLY A 37 27.07 -1.80 47.12
N VAL A 38 26.38 -1.42 46.05
CA VAL A 38 26.92 -0.53 45.01
C VAL A 38 26.33 0.88 45.17
N PRO A 39 27.15 1.94 45.11
CA PRO A 39 26.66 3.32 45.10
C PRO A 39 25.58 3.52 44.03
N GLU A 40 24.53 4.24 44.38
CA GLU A 40 23.35 4.39 43.52
C GLU A 40 23.68 4.98 42.15
N GLU A 41 24.56 5.98 42.10
CA GLU A 41 25.00 6.61 40.84
C GLU A 41 25.75 5.62 39.93
N THR A 42 26.67 4.84 40.50
CA THR A 42 27.41 3.80 39.77
C THR A 42 26.46 2.73 39.25
N ARG A 43 25.47 2.35 40.04
CA ARG A 43 24.47 1.34 39.67
C ARG A 43 23.62 1.80 38.50
N ARG A 44 23.15 3.06 38.51
CA ARG A 44 22.38 3.65 37.42
C ARG A 44 23.17 3.70 36.11
N LEU A 45 24.45 4.05 36.18
CA LEU A 45 25.33 4.08 35.01
C LEU A 45 25.55 2.69 34.43
N LEU A 46 25.90 1.71 35.27
CA LEU A 46 26.07 0.31 34.86
C LEU A 46 24.79 -0.29 34.26
N LEU A 47 23.64 0.03 34.86
CA LEU A 47 22.34 -0.43 34.39
C LEU A 47 22.02 0.15 33.01
N ARG A 48 22.26 1.44 32.79
CA ARG A 48 22.06 2.06 31.48
C ARG A 48 22.94 1.43 30.40
N GLU A 49 24.23 1.24 30.67
CA GLU A 49 25.16 0.62 29.73
C GLU A 49 24.79 -0.84 29.43
N LEU A 50 24.45 -1.61 30.47
CA LEU A 50 24.03 -3.00 30.33
C LEU A 50 22.78 -3.13 29.45
N LEU A 51 21.76 -2.32 29.71
CA LEU A 51 20.50 -2.37 28.96
C LEU A 51 20.70 -1.94 27.50
N ALA A 52 21.51 -0.91 27.26
CA ALA A 52 21.83 -0.46 25.90
C ALA A 52 22.60 -1.53 25.13
N ASN A 53 23.60 -2.16 25.75
CA ASN A 53 24.37 -3.22 25.12
C ASN A 53 23.53 -4.47 24.87
N PHE A 54 22.66 -4.84 25.80
CA PHE A 54 21.73 -5.95 25.65
C PHE A 54 20.79 -5.75 24.46
N GLU A 55 20.13 -4.58 24.38
CA GLU A 55 19.22 -4.26 23.27
C GLU A 55 19.96 -4.30 21.92
N ALA A 56 21.10 -3.61 21.80
CA ALA A 56 21.90 -3.60 20.58
C ALA A 56 22.30 -5.03 20.16
N THR A 57 22.73 -5.86 21.11
CA THR A 57 23.09 -7.25 20.85
C THR A 57 21.87 -8.06 20.37
N VAL A 58 20.68 -7.85 20.93
CA VAL A 58 19.46 -8.53 20.46
C VAL A 58 19.12 -8.10 19.04
N HIS A 59 19.14 -6.80 18.74
CA HIS A 59 18.84 -6.28 17.40
C HIS A 59 19.81 -6.83 16.34
N ASP A 60 21.11 -6.91 16.66
CA ASP A 60 22.14 -7.44 15.75
C ASP A 60 22.00 -8.94 15.45
N ASN A 61 21.29 -9.68 16.31
CA ASN A 61 21.13 -11.13 16.25
C ASN A 61 19.75 -11.59 15.76
N VAL A 62 18.87 -10.67 15.37
CA VAL A 62 17.50 -10.97 14.94
C VAL A 62 17.29 -10.55 13.49
N LEU A 63 16.49 -11.33 12.75
CA LEU A 63 15.99 -10.98 11.42
C LEU A 63 14.48 -10.93 11.45
N VAL A 64 13.90 -9.76 11.21
CA VAL A 64 12.44 -9.59 11.11
C VAL A 64 12.05 -9.82 9.66
N ASN A 65 11.28 -10.87 9.39
CA ASN A 65 10.85 -11.25 8.04
C ASN A 65 12.02 -11.37 7.03
N GLY A 66 13.16 -11.85 7.50
CA GLY A 66 14.37 -12.02 6.70
C GLY A 66 15.19 -10.74 6.48
N GLN A 67 14.78 -9.62 7.07
CA GLN A 67 15.50 -8.35 7.01
C GLN A 67 16.22 -8.04 8.33
N PRO A 68 17.37 -7.34 8.28
CA PRO A 68 18.01 -6.76 9.47
C PRO A 68 17.06 -5.85 10.24
N TRP A 69 17.28 -5.72 11.55
CA TRP A 69 16.44 -4.90 12.43
C TRP A 69 16.20 -3.47 11.92
N GLU A 70 17.26 -2.78 11.48
CA GLU A 70 17.19 -1.39 10.97
C GLU A 70 16.47 -1.24 9.62
N GLU A 71 16.41 -2.33 8.84
CA GLU A 71 15.80 -2.32 7.50
C GLU A 71 14.37 -2.86 7.51
N ALA A 72 13.97 -3.54 8.58
CA ALA A 72 12.65 -4.11 8.72
C ALA A 72 11.62 -3.00 8.96
N PRO A 73 10.48 -3.00 8.25
CA PRO A 73 9.44 -1.99 8.43
C PRO A 73 8.91 -2.00 9.86
N ASP A 74 8.60 -0.81 10.37
CA ASP A 74 7.92 -0.66 11.65
C ASP A 74 6.42 -0.95 11.48
N ASP A 75 5.75 -1.34 12.58
CA ASP A 75 4.31 -1.66 12.53
C ASP A 75 3.47 -0.44 12.10
N ASP A 76 3.96 0.78 12.36
CA ASP A 76 3.35 2.03 11.91
C ASP A 76 3.38 2.19 10.38
N ASP A 77 4.41 1.69 9.70
CA ASP A 77 4.54 1.75 8.25
C ASP A 77 3.44 0.93 7.55
N VAL A 78 3.02 -0.17 8.17
CA VAL A 78 1.93 -1.02 7.67
C VAL A 78 0.60 -0.26 7.72
N GLY A 79 0.32 0.45 8.81
CA GLY A 79 -0.90 1.27 8.93
C GLY A 79 -0.96 2.40 7.89
N VAL A 80 0.18 3.05 7.60
CA VAL A 80 0.25 4.06 6.53
C VAL A 80 -0.06 3.45 5.16
N MET A 81 0.48 2.26 4.88
CA MET A 81 0.22 1.55 3.63
C MET A 81 -1.25 1.14 3.48
N GLU A 82 -1.87 0.66 4.56
CA GLU A 82 -3.30 0.30 4.58
C GLU A 82 -4.20 1.51 4.26
N ASN A 83 -3.91 2.66 4.88
CA ASN A 83 -4.65 3.89 4.59
C ASN A 83 -4.50 4.33 3.12
N LEU A 84 -3.27 4.27 2.57
CA LEU A 84 -3.02 4.59 1.17
C LEU A 84 -3.75 3.63 0.22
N LEU A 85 -3.81 2.35 0.59
CA LEU A 85 -4.54 1.33 -0.17
C LEU A 85 -6.04 1.65 -0.22
N ASP A 86 -6.64 1.96 0.92
CA ASP A 86 -8.06 2.31 1.00
C ASP A 86 -8.39 3.57 0.18
N ASP A 87 -7.58 4.61 0.30
CA ASP A 87 -7.72 5.84 -0.49
C ASP A 87 -7.65 5.53 -2.00
N THR A 88 -6.70 4.69 -2.41
CA THR A 88 -6.53 4.30 -3.81
C THR A 88 -7.72 3.48 -4.32
N ILE A 89 -8.24 2.56 -3.50
CA ILE A 89 -9.43 1.76 -3.84
C ILE A 89 -10.64 2.68 -4.06
N VAL A 90 -10.84 3.65 -3.17
CA VAL A 90 -11.93 4.64 -3.29
C VAL A 90 -11.76 5.50 -4.53
N GLU A 91 -10.56 6.02 -4.79
CA GLU A 91 -10.29 6.85 -5.97
C GLU A 91 -10.56 6.07 -7.26
N VAL A 92 -9.97 4.88 -7.38
CA VAL A 92 -10.11 4.03 -8.58
C VAL A 92 -11.57 3.60 -8.76
N GLY A 93 -12.26 3.22 -7.69
CA GLY A 93 -13.69 2.88 -7.71
C GLY A 93 -14.53 4.05 -8.21
N SER A 94 -14.27 5.26 -7.71
CA SER A 94 -14.95 6.47 -8.15
C SER A 94 -14.66 6.78 -9.62
N ARG A 95 -13.41 6.72 -10.06
CA ARG A 95 -13.02 6.97 -11.45
C ARG A 95 -13.64 5.97 -12.42
N ARG A 96 -13.70 4.69 -12.06
CA ARG A 96 -14.39 3.65 -12.86
C ARG A 96 -15.88 3.91 -12.97
N ARG A 97 -16.51 4.42 -11.90
CA ARG A 97 -17.96 4.70 -11.87
C ARG A 97 -18.33 5.97 -12.66
N HIS A 98 -17.58 7.06 -12.48
CA HIS A 98 -17.94 8.38 -12.99
C HIS A 98 -17.26 8.72 -14.32
N GLY A 99 -16.00 8.31 -14.50
CA GLY A 99 -15.19 8.66 -15.67
C GLY A 99 -15.88 8.36 -17.01
N PRO A 100 -16.43 7.15 -17.24
CA PRO A 100 -17.12 6.85 -18.49
C PRO A 100 -18.35 7.74 -18.73
N ARG A 101 -19.10 8.07 -17.66
CA ARG A 101 -20.31 8.90 -17.74
C ARG A 101 -19.97 10.35 -18.03
N GLU A 102 -18.85 10.84 -17.52
CA GLU A 102 -18.36 12.19 -17.76
C GLU A 102 -17.82 12.33 -19.19
N ILE A 103 -17.03 11.37 -19.67
CA ILE A 103 -16.38 11.44 -20.99
C ILE A 103 -17.37 11.19 -22.13
N LEU A 104 -18.34 10.29 -21.94
CA LEU A 104 -19.26 9.84 -23.00
C LEU A 104 -20.01 10.99 -23.71
N PRO A 105 -20.62 11.97 -23.01
CA PRO A 105 -21.27 13.10 -23.68
C PRO A 105 -20.33 13.92 -24.57
N HIS A 106 -19.06 14.09 -24.18
CA HIS A 106 -18.08 14.85 -24.98
C HIS A 106 -17.72 14.09 -26.26
N VAL A 107 -17.42 12.79 -26.14
CA VAL A 107 -17.09 11.94 -27.30
C VAL A 107 -18.28 11.85 -28.26
N VAL A 108 -19.49 11.62 -27.75
CA VAL A 108 -20.70 11.56 -28.59
C VAL A 108 -20.97 12.88 -29.30
N ARG A 109 -20.81 14.03 -28.62
CA ARG A 109 -20.97 15.35 -29.26
C ARG A 109 -19.95 15.57 -30.37
N ARG A 110 -18.69 15.22 -30.13
CA ARG A 110 -17.61 15.33 -31.12
C ARG A 110 -17.88 14.45 -32.35
N LEU A 111 -18.20 13.18 -32.14
CA LEU A 111 -18.53 12.26 -33.24
C LEU A 111 -19.75 12.73 -34.05
N LYS A 112 -20.77 13.29 -33.40
CA LYS A 112 -21.92 13.89 -34.08
C LYS A 112 -21.53 15.11 -34.90
N ALA A 113 -20.64 15.96 -34.40
CA ALA A 113 -20.14 17.12 -35.12
C ALA A 113 -19.30 16.72 -36.34
N GLU A 114 -18.36 15.79 -36.17
CA GLU A 114 -17.55 15.24 -37.27
C GLU A 114 -18.43 14.63 -38.37
N ARG A 115 -19.44 13.83 -38.00
CA ARG A 115 -20.43 13.31 -38.96
C ARG A 115 -21.15 14.43 -39.70
N ARG A 116 -21.57 15.50 -39.03
CA ARG A 116 -22.23 16.64 -39.68
C ARG A 116 -21.32 17.37 -40.65
N LEU A 117 -20.02 17.47 -40.37
CA LEU A 117 -19.06 18.07 -41.30
C LEU A 117 -18.83 17.20 -42.53
N MET A 118 -18.75 15.87 -42.36
CA MET A 118 -18.56 14.93 -43.46
C MET A 118 -19.82 14.76 -44.33
N VAL A 119 -21.01 14.79 -43.73
CA VAL A 119 -22.29 14.61 -44.43
C VAL A 119 -22.87 15.96 -44.90
N GLY A 120 -22.55 17.07 -44.23
CA GLY A 120 -23.00 18.43 -44.56
C GLY A 120 -22.32 19.05 -45.79
N GLY A 121 -21.38 18.34 -46.43
CA GLY A 121 -20.85 18.69 -47.76
C GLY A 121 -21.78 18.31 -48.92
N TRP A 122 -22.83 17.52 -48.69
CA TRP A 122 -23.86 17.26 -49.69
C TRP A 122 -25.05 18.23 -49.50
N VAL A 123 -24.83 19.48 -49.89
CA VAL A 123 -25.94 20.34 -50.34
C VAL A 123 -26.24 19.93 -51.78
N GLY A 124 -27.18 19.00 -51.94
CA GLY A 124 -27.61 18.55 -53.26
C GLY A 124 -28.79 17.61 -53.18
N GLY A 125 -29.99 18.15 -53.35
CA GLY A 125 -31.19 17.37 -53.63
C GLY A 125 -32.14 17.21 -52.44
N ARG A 126 -33.11 18.13 -52.36
CA ARG A 126 -34.43 17.80 -51.86
C ARG A 126 -34.98 16.69 -52.78
N THR A 127 -34.96 15.44 -52.33
CA THR A 127 -35.80 14.39 -52.92
C THR A 127 -36.84 14.03 -51.88
N ASP A 128 -38.05 14.50 -52.14
CA ASP A 128 -39.27 13.96 -51.57
C ASP A 128 -39.32 12.45 -51.75
N GLY A 129 -39.91 11.76 -50.77
CA GLY A 129 -40.34 10.38 -50.93
C GLY A 129 -39.36 9.35 -50.41
N THR A 130 -39.72 8.75 -49.27
CA THR A 130 -39.46 7.34 -48.94
C THR A 130 -38.03 6.81 -49.17
N ASP A 131 -37.19 6.82 -48.14
CA ASP A 131 -36.20 5.74 -48.00
C ASP A 131 -36.01 5.31 -46.54
N SER A 132 -36.81 4.31 -46.20
CA SER A 132 -36.77 3.50 -45.00
C SER A 132 -35.49 2.67 -45.00
N ARG A 133 -34.32 3.20 -44.58
CA ARG A 133 -33.13 2.33 -44.43
C ARG A 133 -31.94 2.85 -43.61
N TRP A 134 -32.12 3.53 -42.48
CA TRP A 134 -30.95 3.86 -41.61
C TRP A 134 -31.14 3.72 -40.09
N TRP A 135 -32.20 3.07 -39.61
CA TRP A 135 -32.35 2.77 -38.18
C TRP A 135 -32.11 1.30 -37.89
N THR A 136 -30.84 0.87 -37.91
CA THR A 136 -30.45 -0.41 -37.29
C THR A 136 -29.06 -0.32 -36.69
N ILE A 137 -28.86 0.65 -35.78
CA ILE A 137 -27.78 0.58 -34.78
C ILE A 137 -28.44 0.50 -33.40
N SER A 138 -29.28 -0.51 -33.21
CA SER A 138 -29.81 -0.93 -31.90
C SER A 138 -29.54 -2.43 -31.64
N GLN A 139 -28.58 -3.03 -32.35
CA GLN A 139 -28.29 -4.47 -32.31
C GLN A 139 -26.81 -4.77 -32.04
N LEU A 140 -26.10 -3.93 -31.29
CA LEU A 140 -24.86 -4.34 -30.63
C LEU A 140 -25.18 -4.66 -29.17
N ARG A 141 -25.61 -5.91 -28.96
CA ARG A 141 -25.64 -6.53 -27.62
C ARG A 141 -24.23 -6.45 -27.00
N PRO A 142 -24.10 -6.13 -25.71
CA PRO A 142 -22.84 -6.34 -25.00
C PRO A 142 -22.69 -7.85 -24.82
N THR A 143 -21.86 -8.49 -25.64
CA THR A 143 -21.41 -9.84 -25.36
C THR A 143 -20.06 -9.75 -24.66
N CYS A 144 -20.08 -10.23 -23.41
CA CYS A 144 -18.97 -10.90 -22.73
C CYS A 144 -17.70 -10.08 -22.46
N LEU A 145 -17.56 -9.64 -21.21
CA LEU A 145 -16.28 -9.71 -20.49
C LEU A 145 -16.51 -10.59 -19.26
N HIS A 146 -16.40 -11.90 -19.47
CA HIS A 146 -15.93 -12.82 -18.45
C HIS A 146 -14.41 -12.90 -18.65
N LEU A 147 -13.67 -12.28 -17.75
CA LEU A 147 -12.32 -12.62 -17.26
C LEU A 147 -11.90 -11.54 -16.27
#